data_AF-A0A8T6V4J8-F1
#
_entry.id   AF-A0A8T6V4J8-F1
#
_cell.length_a   1.000
_cell.length_b   1.000
_cell.length_c   1.000
_cell.angle_alpha   90.00
_cell.angle_beta   90.00
_cell.angle_gamma   90.00
#
_symmetry.space_group_name_H-M   'P 1'
#
loop_
_entity.id
_entity.type
_entity.pdbx_description
1 polymer ?
#
loop_
_entity_poly.entity_id
_entity_poly.type
_entity_poly.pdbx_seq_one_letter_code
_entity_poly.pdbx_strand_id
1 'polypeptide(L)' 'PGVNYIVRPDGVKIRLDFVEDRSTIAETLEIGYLVERHLADGDIVMFNRQPSLHQMSIMAHYVKVLPGKTFRLHPSVCPP' A
#
# COMPACT_ATOMS: atom_id res chain seq x y z
N PRO A 1 4.91 -1.28 10.04
CA PRO A 1 5.34 -1.23 8.62
C PRO A 1 6.09 -2.53 8.26
N GLY A 2 5.57 -3.29 7.29
CA GLY A 2 6.14 -4.56 6.88
C GLY A 2 5.94 -4.85 5.39
N VAL A 3 6.17 -6.10 5.01
CA VAL A 3 6.10 -6.59 3.63
C VAL A 3 5.29 -7.88 3.62
N ASN A 4 4.44 -8.06 2.60
CA ASN A 4 3.69 -9.31 2.42
C ASN A 4 4.33 -10.21 1.36
N TYR A 5 4.88 -9.61 0.30
CA TYR A 5 5.46 -10.34 -0.81
C TYR A 5 6.77 -9.75 -1.27
N ILE A 6 7.63 -10.64 -1.77
CA ILE A 6 8.85 -10.30 -2.50
C ILE A 6 8.77 -11.02 -3.85
N VAL A 7 8.99 -10.30 -4.93
CA VAL A 7 9.07 -10.85 -6.28
C VAL A 7 10.54 -10.81 -6.70
N ARG A 8 11.07 -11.99 -6.98
CA ARG A 8 12.45 -12.17 -7.44
C ARG A 8 12.60 -11.75 -8.92
N PRO A 9 13.83 -11.52 -9.40
CA PRO A 9 14.09 -11.17 -10.80
C PRO A 9 13.64 -12.26 -11.80
N ASP A 10 13.54 -13.52 -11.36
CA ASP A 10 13.01 -14.65 -12.12
C ASP A 10 11.46 -14.64 -12.26
N GLY A 11 10.79 -13.66 -11.62
CA GLY A 11 9.34 -13.53 -11.61
C GLY A 11 8.64 -14.37 -10.52
N VAL A 12 9.38 -15.13 -9.72
CA VAL A 12 8.79 -15.93 -8.64
C VAL A 12 8.37 -15.02 -7.49
N LYS A 13 7.08 -15.07 -7.15
CA LYS A 13 6.48 -14.34 -6.03
C LYS A 13 6.48 -15.17 -4.76
N ILE A 14 7.20 -14.70 -3.75
CA ILE A 14 7.34 -15.33 -2.45
C ILE A 14 6.44 -14.60 -1.45
N ARG A 15 5.59 -15.36 -0.75
CA ARG A 15 4.73 -14.85 0.33
C ARG A 15 5.43 -15.03 1.68
N LEU A 16 5.64 -13.93 2.40
CA LEU A 16 6.43 -13.91 3.64
C LEU A 16 5.74 -14.52 4.87
N ASP A 17 4.44 -14.79 4.79
CA ASP A 17 3.68 -15.41 5.88
C ASP A 17 4.16 -16.83 6.21
N PHE A 18 4.67 -17.56 5.22
CA PHE A 18 5.07 -18.97 5.33
C PHE A 18 6.59 -19.18 5.39
N VAL A 19 7.36 -18.09 5.42
CA VAL A 19 8.81 -18.15 5.53
C VAL A 19 9.17 -18.18 7.01
N GLU A 20 9.87 -19.25 7.42
CA GLU A 20 10.36 -19.41 8.80
C GLU A 20 11.42 -18.36 9.15
N ASP A 21 12.42 -18.19 8.27
CA ASP A 21 13.50 -17.25 8.47
C ASP A 21 13.43 -16.06 7.50
N ARG A 22 12.89 -14.95 7.99
CA ARG A 22 12.78 -13.70 7.24
C ARG A 22 14.09 -12.91 7.20
N SER A 23 15.01 -13.14 8.13
CA SER A 23 16.32 -12.47 8.16
C SER A 23 17.17 -12.90 6.97
N THR A 24 17.25 -14.20 6.73
CA THR A 24 17.99 -14.75 5.58
C THR A 24 17.47 -14.17 4.27
N ILE A 25 16.14 -14.05 4.11
CA ILE A 25 15.57 -13.43 2.90
C ILE A 25 15.97 -11.96 2.76
N ALA A 26 15.97 -11.20 3.86
CA ALA A 26 16.37 -9.80 3.85
C ALA A 26 17.84 -9.62 3.43
N GLU A 27 18.73 -10.52 3.86
CA GLU A 27 20.14 -10.53 3.48
C GLU A 27 20.36 -10.89 2.00
N THR A 28 19.49 -11.74 1.43
CA THR A 28 19.55 -12.12 0.00
C THR A 28 18.94 -11.10 -0.97
N LEU A 29 18.43 -9.98 -0.47
CA LEU A 29 17.83 -8.96 -1.34
C LEU A 29 18.89 -8.29 -2.20
N GLU A 30 18.70 -8.36 -3.52
CA GLU A 30 19.60 -7.77 -4.50
C GLU A 30 18.86 -6.86 -5.48
N ILE A 31 19.61 -6.15 -6.32
CA ILE A 31 19.04 -5.32 -7.39
C ILE A 31 18.21 -6.20 -8.33
N GLY A 32 17.00 -5.75 -8.65
CA GLY A 32 16.05 -6.47 -9.50
C GLY A 32 14.94 -7.17 -8.71
N TYR A 33 15.03 -7.24 -7.38
CA TYR A 33 13.93 -7.67 -6.53
C TYR A 33 12.87 -6.57 -6.42
N LEU A 34 11.61 -6.98 -6.35
CA LEU A 34 10.44 -6.12 -6.13
C LEU A 34 9.80 -6.45 -4.79
N VAL A 35 9.52 -5.42 -3.99
CA VAL A 35 9.01 -5.56 -2.62
C VAL A 35 7.61 -4.98 -2.52
N GLU A 36 6.62 -5.84 -2.25
CA GLU A 36 5.24 -5.41 -2.00
C GLU A 36 5.06 -5.10 -0.50
N ARG A 37 5.41 -3.86 -0.14
CA ARG A 37 5.30 -3.35 1.23
C ARG A 37 3.86 -2.94 1.59
N HIS A 38 3.62 -2.83 2.89
CA HIS A 38 2.41 -2.20 3.41
C HIS A 38 2.40 -0.69 3.07
N LEU A 39 1.20 -0.11 3.01
CA LEU A 39 1.03 1.33 2.92
C LEU A 39 1.68 2.04 4.12
N ALA A 40 2.32 3.16 3.85
CA ALA A 40 2.99 4.01 4.81
C ALA A 40 2.43 5.44 4.73
N ASP A 41 2.70 6.23 5.78
CA ASP A 41 2.35 7.63 5.80
C ASP A 41 2.99 8.37 4.60
N GLY A 42 2.19 9.18 3.91
CA GLY A 42 2.63 9.94 2.74
C GLY A 42 2.52 9.22 1.39
N ASP A 43 2.11 7.94 1.36
CA ASP A 43 1.80 7.27 0.11
C ASP A 43 0.60 7.95 -0.59
N ILE A 44 0.66 8.06 -1.92
CA ILE A 44 -0.42 8.63 -2.72
C ILE A 44 -1.41 7.52 -3.05
N VAL A 45 -2.70 7.75 -2.76
CA VAL A 45 -3.79 6.84 -3.08
C VAL A 45 -4.92 7.58 -3.80
N MET A 46 -5.64 6.87 -4.67
CA MET A 46 -6.91 7.38 -5.21
C MET A 46 -8.05 7.03 -4.26
N PHE A 47 -8.86 8.02 -3.91
CA PHE A 47 -10.06 7.84 -3.10
C PHE A 47 -11.30 8.26 -3.90
N ASN A 48 -12.34 7.44 -3.84
CA ASN A 48 -13.58 7.64 -4.60
C ASN A 48 -14.80 7.33 -3.73
N ARG A 49 -15.89 8.08 -3.97
CA ARG A 49 -17.23 7.79 -3.46
C ARG A 49 -18.20 7.71 -4.62
N GLN A 50 -18.82 6.53 -4.81
CA GLN A 50 -19.84 6.33 -5.84
C GLN A 50 -21.16 7.03 -5.46
N PRO A 51 -21.94 7.54 -6.43
CA PRO A 51 -21.67 7.54 -7.87
C PRO A 51 -20.65 8.63 -8.29
N SER A 52 -19.82 8.33 -9.29
CA SER A 52 -18.86 9.29 -9.83
C SER A 52 -19.49 10.11 -10.96
N LEU A 53 -20.02 11.29 -10.63
CA LEU A 53 -20.66 12.19 -11.62
C LEU A 53 -19.66 13.14 -12.29
N HIS A 54 -18.60 13.52 -11.57
CA HIS A 54 -17.59 14.46 -12.03
C HIS A 54 -16.19 13.93 -11.73
N GLN A 55 -15.18 14.49 -12.41
CA GLN A 55 -13.77 14.10 -12.17
C GLN A 55 -13.37 14.28 -10.70
N MET A 56 -13.89 15.32 -10.03
CA MET A 56 -13.64 15.57 -8.60
C MET A 56 -14.23 14.51 -7.66
N SER A 57 -15.06 13.59 -8.17
CA SER A 57 -15.52 12.43 -7.39
C SER A 57 -14.39 11.40 -7.18
N ILE A 58 -13.25 11.53 -7.88
CA ILE A 58 -12.06 10.69 -7.70
C ILE A 58 -10.85 11.62 -7.50
N MET A 59 -10.26 11.62 -6.31
CA MET A 59 -9.14 12.50 -5.97
C MET A 59 -7.95 11.72 -5.42
N ALA A 60 -6.76 12.27 -5.60
CA ALA A 60 -5.55 11.76 -4.94
C ALA A 60 -5.49 12.29 -3.51
N HIS A 61 -5.19 11.40 -2.56
CA HIS A 61 -4.97 11.72 -1.16
C HIS A 61 -3.65 11.13 -0.68
N TYR A 62 -3.08 11.75 0.36
CA TYR A 62 -1.94 11.18 1.07
C TYR A 62 -2.43 10.27 2.20
N VAL A 63 -1.87 9.08 2.30
CA VAL A 63 -2.18 8.12 3.35
C VAL A 63 -1.71 8.66 4.70
N LYS A 64 -2.57 8.51 5.71
CA LYS A 64 -2.21 8.59 7.12
C LYS A 64 -2.70 7.34 7.82
N VAL A 65 -1.78 6.48 8.23
CA VAL A 65 -2.08 5.22 8.93
C VAL A 65 -2.46 5.54 10.37
N LEU A 66 -3.70 5.23 10.74
CA LEU A 66 -4.25 5.51 12.06
C LEU A 66 -4.93 4.25 12.62
N PRO A 67 -4.96 4.05 13.96
CA PRO A 67 -5.70 2.95 14.54
C PRO A 67 -7.20 3.12 14.27
N GLY A 68 -7.87 2.07 13.80
CA GLY A 68 -9.30 2.06 13.48
C GLY A 68 -9.65 1.12 12.32
N LYS A 69 -10.94 1.02 11.99
CA LYS A 69 -11.47 0.21 10.87
C LYS A 69 -12.24 1.04 9.84
N THR A 70 -12.07 2.36 9.86
CA THR A 70 -12.76 3.30 8.96
C THR A 70 -11.78 4.18 8.21
N PHE A 71 -12.11 4.55 6.99
CA PHE A 71 -11.45 5.66 6.30
C PHE A 71 -11.92 6.99 6.89
N ARG A 72 -10.99 7.92 7.08
CA ARG A 72 -11.28 9.26 7.61
C ARG A 72 -10.99 10.27 6.52
N LEU A 73 -11.90 11.22 6.35
CA LEU A 73 -11.80 12.30 5.38
C LEU A 73 -11.95 13.62 6.12
N HIS A 74 -11.23 14.65 5.67
CA HIS A 74 -11.40 16.00 6.20
C HIS A 74 -12.76 16.56 5.77
N PRO A 75 -13.57 17.15 6.68
CA PRO A 75 -14.93 17.61 6.37
C PRO A 75 -15.03 18.63 5.22
N SER A 76 -13.98 19.43 5.00
CA SER A 76 -13.93 20.39 3.88
C SER A 76 -13.90 19.74 2.50
N VAL A 77 -13.61 18.43 2.42
CA VAL A 77 -13.52 17.65 1.17
C VAL A 77 -14.78 16.81 0.97
N CYS A 78 -15.79 16.96 1.83
CA CYS A 78 -17.08 16.28 1.69
C CYS A 78 -17.97 16.88 0.59
N PRO A 79 -17.99 18.21 0.36
CA PRO A 79 -18.43 18.80 -0.90
C PRO A 79 -17.23 18.79 -1.86
N PRO A 80 -17.17 17.85 -2.82
CA PRO A 80 -16.17 17.91 -3.88
C PRO A 80 -16.50 19.04 -4.87
#